data_AF-Q6E687-F1
#
_entry.id   AF-Q6E687-F1
#
_cell.length_a   1.000
_cell.length_b   1.000
_cell.length_c   1.000
_cell.angle_alpha   90.00
_cell.angle_beta   90.00
_cell.angle_gamma   90.00
#
_symmetry.space_group_name_H-M   'P 1'
#
loop_
_entity.id
_entity.type
_entity.pdbx_description
1 polymer ?
#
loop_
_entity_poly.entity_id
_entity_poly.type
_entity_poly.pdbx_seq_one_letter_code
_entity_poly.pdbx_strand_id
1 'polypeptide(L)'
;LVAMIEFEKIAATAALFKSSFQLLSEERFRKSAAPTLFRTERELLDRILEYEGQFGTFYLNGNYREQLTEEIKNRIINKNVFIVGGLDSPRKRRK
;
A
#
# COMPACT_ATOMS: atom_id res chain seq x y z
N LEU A 1 -0.76 2.49 8.90
CA LEU A 1 0.64 2.35 8.42
C LEU A 1 1.42 1.30 9.22
N VAL A 2 1.59 1.45 10.54
CA VAL A 2 2.36 0.51 11.40
C VAL A 2 1.96 -0.95 11.21
N ALA A 3 0.65 -1.26 11.27
CA ALA A 3 0.15 -2.63 11.12
C ALA A 3 0.48 -3.29 9.77
N MET A 4 0.56 -2.52 8.67
CA MET A 4 0.92 -3.07 7.36
C MET A 4 2.43 -3.27 7.22
N ILE A 5 3.24 -2.37 7.81
CA ILE A 5 4.70 -2.48 7.80
C ILE A 5 5.15 -3.69 8.63
N GLU A 6 4.58 -3.87 9.83
CA GLU A 6 4.86 -5.03 10.67
C GLU A 6 4.44 -6.33 9.97
N PHE A 7 3.27 -6.34 9.35
CA PHE A 7 2.79 -7.46 8.56
C PHE A 7 3.75 -7.83 7.42
N GLU A 8 4.22 -6.86 6.61
CA GLU A 8 5.15 -7.15 5.51
C GLU A 8 6.52 -7.62 6.02
N LYS A 9 7.02 -7.09 7.14
CA LYS A 9 8.27 -7.57 7.77
C LYS A 9 8.18 -9.03 8.21
N ILE A 10 7.06 -9.40 8.84
CA ILE A 10 6.79 -10.77 9.30
C ILE A 10 6.57 -11.71 8.10
N ALA A 11 5.86 -11.25 7.07
CA ALA A 11 5.63 -12.03 5.87
C ALA A 11 6.92 -12.29 5.08
N ALA A 12 7.82 -11.30 4.98
CA ALA A 12 9.09 -11.45 4.27
C ALA A 12 10.01 -12.51 4.87
N THR A 13 9.99 -12.69 6.19
CA THR A 13 10.91 -13.58 6.91
C THR A 13 10.35 -14.97 7.16
N ALA A 14 9.03 -15.10 7.37
CA ALA A 14 8.41 -16.36 7.77
C ALA A 14 7.65 -17.10 6.64
N ALA A 15 7.65 -16.60 5.39
CA ALA A 15 6.88 -17.19 4.29
C ALA A 15 7.21 -18.67 4.00
N LEU A 16 8.45 -19.11 4.21
CA LEU A 16 8.90 -20.47 3.91
C LEU A 16 8.44 -21.53 4.94
N PHE A 17 8.00 -21.10 6.12
CA PHE A 17 7.63 -22.01 7.22
C PHE A 17 6.15 -21.93 7.63
N LYS A 18 5.34 -21.14 6.91
CA LYS A 18 3.91 -20.95 7.19
C LYS A 18 3.05 -21.99 6.51
N SER A 19 1.90 -22.28 7.12
CA SER A 19 0.90 -23.15 6.51
C SER A 19 0.24 -22.47 5.30
N SER A 20 -0.23 -23.26 4.34
CA SER A 20 -0.92 -22.78 3.14
C SER A 20 -2.16 -21.92 3.47
N PHE A 21 -2.86 -22.23 4.56
CA PHE A 21 -3.99 -21.46 5.05
C PHE A 21 -3.59 -20.08 5.60
N GLN A 22 -2.46 -20.00 6.31
CA GLN A 22 -1.92 -18.72 6.78
C GLN A 22 -1.54 -17.82 5.61
N LEU A 23 -0.81 -18.35 4.62
CA LEU A 23 -0.43 -17.60 3.41
C LEU A 23 -1.66 -17.05 2.66
N LEU A 24 -2.74 -17.83 2.56
CA LEU A 24 -3.99 -17.39 1.93
C LEU A 24 -4.71 -16.30 2.73
N SER A 25 -4.70 -16.37 4.06
CA SER A 25 -5.29 -15.33 4.91
C SER A 25 -4.51 -14.01 4.83
N GLU A 26 -3.18 -14.10 4.79
CA GLU A 26 -2.28 -12.97 4.61
C GLU A 26 -2.54 -12.27 3.27
N GLU A 27 -2.70 -13.04 2.20
CA GLU A 27 -2.99 -12.51 0.88
C GLU A 27 -4.37 -11.84 0.79
N ARG A 28 -5.38 -12.37 1.48
CA ARG A 28 -6.70 -11.70 1.58
C ARG A 28 -6.59 -10.38 2.33
N PHE A 29 -5.85 -10.35 3.44
CA PHE A 29 -5.63 -9.14 4.22
C PHE A 29 -4.96 -8.05 3.38
N ARG A 30 -3.91 -8.40 2.61
CA ARG A 30 -3.29 -7.46 1.66
C ARG A 30 -4.29 -6.92 0.65
N LYS A 31 -5.09 -7.79 0.02
CA LYS A 31 -6.09 -7.38 -0.98
C LYS A 31 -7.17 -6.47 -0.41
N SER A 32 -7.54 -6.62 0.86
CA SER A 32 -8.51 -5.73 1.51
C SER A 32 -7.90 -4.41 1.99
N ALA A 33 -6.68 -4.44 2.53
CA ALA A 33 -6.05 -3.28 3.17
C ALA A 33 -5.33 -2.35 2.19
N ALA A 34 -4.84 -2.88 1.06
CA ALA A 34 -4.14 -2.07 0.06
C ALA A 34 -5.02 -0.99 -0.59
N PRO A 35 -6.25 -1.27 -1.05
CA PRO A 35 -7.11 -0.25 -1.66
C PRO A 35 -7.49 0.87 -0.70
N THR A 36 -7.78 0.54 0.57
CA THR A 36 -8.11 1.52 1.60
C THR A 36 -6.90 2.40 1.91
N LEU A 37 -5.71 1.79 2.00
CA LEU A 37 -4.47 2.53 2.24
C LEU A 37 -4.17 3.53 1.12
N PHE A 38 -4.23 3.12 -0.15
CA PHE A 38 -3.99 4.04 -1.27
C PHE A 38 -4.99 5.19 -1.32
N ARG A 39 -6.26 4.90 -0.99
CA ARG A 39 -7.28 5.94 -0.90
C ARG A 39 -6.94 6.94 0.21
N THR A 40 -6.61 6.46 1.41
CA THR A 40 -6.26 7.33 2.54
C THR A 40 -4.99 8.15 2.27
N GLU A 41 -4.02 7.59 1.55
CA GLU A 41 -2.78 8.29 1.20
C GLU A 41 -3.02 9.43 0.22
N ARG A 42 -3.85 9.22 -0.80
CA ARG A 42 -4.26 10.28 -1.72
C ARG A 42 -5.01 11.39 -0.97
N GLU A 43 -5.98 11.01 -0.15
CA GLU A 43 -6.77 11.97 0.62
C GLU A 43 -5.88 12.81 1.55
N LEU A 44 -4.89 12.19 2.21
CA LEU A 44 -3.90 12.92 3.01
C LEU A 44 -3.07 13.90 2.19
N LEU A 45 -2.53 13.47 1.04
CA LEU A 45 -1.75 14.34 0.15
C LEU A 45 -2.57 15.52 -0.35
N ASP A 46 -3.82 15.28 -0.77
CA ASP A 46 -4.72 16.33 -1.26
C ASP A 46 -5.01 17.36 -0.17
N ARG A 47 -5.25 16.91 1.07
CA ARG A 47 -5.46 17.80 2.22
C ARG A 47 -4.22 18.60 2.59
N ILE A 48 -3.04 17.99 2.50
CA ILE A 48 -1.78 18.70 2.72
C ILE A 48 -1.58 19.76 1.65
N LEU A 49 -1.81 19.45 0.37
CA LEU A 49 -1.70 20.42 -0.72
C LEU A 49 -2.70 21.58 -0.57
N GLU A 50 -3.94 21.28 -0.18
CA GLU A 50 -4.97 22.29 0.10
C GLU A 50 -4.52 23.24 1.22
N TYR A 51 -3.98 22.70 2.30
CA TYR A 51 -3.40 23.47 3.39
C TYR A 51 -2.19 24.30 2.92
N GLU A 52 -1.26 23.69 2.19
CA GLU A 52 -0.04 24.35 1.73
C GLU A 52 -0.31 25.51 0.76
N GLY A 53 -1.36 25.39 -0.05
CA GLY A 53 -1.80 26.47 -0.95
C GLY A 53 -2.36 27.68 -0.22
N GLN A 54 -2.88 27.52 1.01
CA GLN A 54 -3.50 28.59 1.78
C GLN A 54 -2.60 29.18 2.87
N PHE A 55 -1.81 28.33 3.52
CA PHE A 55 -1.08 28.68 4.75
C PHE A 55 0.44 28.53 4.63
N GLY A 56 0.94 28.03 3.49
CA GLY A 56 2.36 27.69 3.30
C GLY A 56 2.68 26.28 3.80
N THR A 57 3.96 25.91 3.73
CA THR A 57 4.43 24.52 3.89
C THR A 57 3.95 23.87 5.20
N PHE A 58 3.44 22.63 5.09
CA PHE A 58 2.98 21.85 6.22
C PHE A 58 4.14 21.08 6.85
N TYR A 59 4.37 21.31 8.13
CA TYR A 59 5.41 20.63 8.89
C TYR A 59 4.81 19.75 9.99
N LEU A 60 5.13 18.46 9.95
CA LEU A 60 4.86 17.50 11.02
C LEU A 60 6.07 16.58 11.12
N ASN A 61 6.85 16.72 12.19
CA ASN A 61 8.14 16.03 12.36
C ASN A 61 9.11 16.22 11.17
N GLY A 62 9.06 17.40 10.53
CA GLY A 62 9.76 17.70 9.28
C GLY A 62 8.78 17.98 8.14
N ASN A 63 9.28 17.99 6.90
CA ASN A 63 8.43 18.12 5.72
C ASN A 63 7.66 16.82 5.51
N TYR A 64 6.43 16.79 6.04
CA TYR A 64 5.63 15.57 6.08
C TYR A 64 5.18 15.13 4.69
N ARG A 65 4.96 16.08 3.77
CA ARG A 65 4.61 15.77 2.37
C ARG A 65 5.71 14.97 1.68
N GLU A 66 6.96 15.41 1.85
CA GLU A 66 8.14 14.73 1.31
C GLU A 66 8.32 13.35 1.95
N GLN A 67 8.23 13.26 3.27
CA GLN A 67 8.33 11.98 3.99
C GLN A 67 7.28 10.97 3.50
N LEU A 68 6.01 11.39 3.40
CA LEU A 68 4.92 10.53 2.93
C LEU A 68 5.12 10.08 1.48
N THR A 69 5.60 10.98 0.60
CA THR A 69 5.87 10.62 -0.80
C THR A 69 7.04 9.66 -0.93
N GLU A 70 8.10 9.81 -0.12
CA GLU A 70 9.20 8.85 -0.05
C GLU A 70 8.75 7.49 0.47
N GLU A 71 7.93 7.45 1.53
CA GLU A 71 7.38 6.19 2.07
C GLU A 71 6.54 5.44 1.03
N ILE A 72 5.69 6.15 0.28
CA ILE A 72 4.87 5.56 -0.78
C ILE A 72 5.77 5.02 -1.90
N LYS A 73 6.78 5.80 -2.32
CA LYS A 73 7.71 5.42 -3.40
C LYS A 73 8.56 4.20 -3.04
N ASN A 74 9.00 4.11 -1.79
CA ASN A 74 9.86 3.02 -1.31
C ASN A 74 9.08 1.76 -0.90
N ARG A 75 7.74 1.78 -0.98
CA ARG A 75 6.91 0.63 -0.64
C ARG A 75 7.11 -0.50 -1.65
N ILE A 76 7.54 -1.66 -1.14
CA ILE A 76 7.64 -2.89 -1.94
C ILE A 76 6.23 -3.44 -2.16
N ILE A 77 5.69 -3.15 -3.34
CA ILE A 77 4.37 -3.59 -3.79
C ILE A 77 4.54 -4.87 -4.61
N ASN A 78 4.10 -6.02 -4.09
CA ASN A 78 4.14 -7.28 -4.82
C ASN A 78 3.11 -7.27 -5.96
N LYS A 79 3.55 -6.98 -7.19
CA LYS A 79 2.69 -6.79 -8.38
C LYS A 79 1.54 -7.81 -8.51
N ASN A 80 1.76 -9.08 -8.16
CA ASN A 80 0.75 -10.14 -8.23
C ASN A 80 -0.47 -9.92 -7.31
N VAL A 81 -0.29 -9.22 -6.19
CA VAL A 81 -1.34 -8.86 -5.22
C VAL A 81 -2.18 -7.68 -5.72
N PHE A 82 -1.56 -6.78 -6.47
CA PHE A 82 -2.11 -5.50 -6.90
C PHE A 82 -2.69 -5.50 -8.33
N ILE A 83 -2.76 -6.66 -9.00
CA ILE A 83 -3.62 -6.85 -10.18
C ILE A 83 -5.09 -6.88 -9.72
N VAL A 84 -5.55 -5.79 -9.12
CA VAL A 84 -6.97 -5.49 -8.95
C VAL A 84 -7.44 -5.00 -10.31
N GLY A 85 -7.92 -5.92 -11.15
CA GLY A 85 -8.55 -5.55 -12.42
C GLY A 85 -8.24 -6.41 -13.64
N GLY A 86 -7.61 -7.58 -13.49
CA GLY A 86 -7.52 -8.56 -14.59
C GLY A 86 -6.81 -8.08 -15.88
N LEU A 87 -6.15 -6.92 -15.86
CA LEU A 87 -5.53 -6.31 -17.04
C LEU A 87 -4.37 -7.13 -17.61
N ASP A 88 -3.70 -7.94 -16.76
CA ASP A 88 -2.63 -8.86 -17.17
C ASP A 88 -2.93 -10.33 -16.82
N SER A 89 -4.20 -10.69 -16.60
CA SER A 89 -4.53 -12.11 -16.56
C SER A 89 -4.50 -12.64 -17.99
N PRO A 90 -3.68 -13.67 -18.32
CA PRO A 90 -3.73 -14.35 -19.62
C PRO A 90 -4.99 -15.23 -19.74
N ARG A 91 -6.11 -14.83 -19.10
CA ARG A 91 -7.42 -15.45 -19.30
C ARG A 91 -7.85 -15.15 -20.73
N LYS A 92 -7.50 -16.10 -21.59
CA LYS A 92 -7.99 -16.32 -22.95
C LYS A 92 -9.43 -15.81 -23.06
N ARG A 93 -9.63 -14.73 -23.83
CA ARG A 93 -10.96 -14.31 -24.27
C ARG A 93 -11.60 -15.55 -24.92
N ARG A 94 -12.62 -16.12 -24.28
CA ARG A 94 -13.44 -17.15 -24.94
C ARG A 94 -14.13 -16.44 -26.10
N LYS A 95 -13.89 -16.95 -27.32
CA LYS A 95 -14.58 -16.55 -28.55
C LYS A 95 -16.05 -16.89 -28.44
#